data_AF-A0A8X6M2Z2-F1
#
_entry.id   AF-A0A8X6M2Z2-F1
#
_cell.length_a   1.000
_cell.length_b   1.000
_cell.length_c   1.000
_cell.angle_alpha   90.00
_cell.angle_beta   90.00
_cell.angle_gamma   90.00
#
_symmetry.space_group_name_H-M   'P 1'
#
loop_
_entity.id
_entity.type
_entity.pdbx_description
1 polymer ?
#
loop_
_entity_poly.entity_id
_entity_poly.type
_entity_poly.pdbx_seq_one_letter_code
_entity_poly.pdbx_strand_id
1 'polypeptide(L)'
;MSVAHRTLECPVFSQLLPKKSKSRAREHFGLPANESGQIVSEDIAVCKLCRSPVSAKSGTSSNLFGHLRLHHPLKFSEVSNKSKVVTATVQYSPFCAAVDESIDEPQPHSNMAVSESNQFNFVDNHRHKRQKFTTDFQRLDDQTSKRTTDSVTKFLVCIMQPYNLVDRKEFLNMVKVLNPRYSLPGRKHFTATAVPKLYNEVRDKIRQELSLINKDTISVTTDCWTSIANTPYITITVHFITLEWALKSACLACAHFDDDHNGKNMLKF
;
A
#
# COMPACT_ATOMS: atom_id res chain seq x y z
N MET A 1 -9.05 -33.17 -29.01
CA MET A 1 -9.61 -31.81 -28.91
C MET A 1 -8.73 -31.02 -27.95
N SER A 2 -7.80 -30.23 -28.49
CA SER A 2 -6.84 -29.45 -27.72
C SER A 2 -7.22 -27.97 -27.79
N VAL A 3 -7.45 -27.35 -26.63
CA VAL A 3 -7.77 -25.93 -26.50
C VAL A 3 -6.46 -25.16 -26.53
N ALA A 4 -6.21 -24.45 -27.63
CA ALA A 4 -5.04 -23.60 -27.79
C ALA A 4 -5.13 -22.39 -26.85
N HIS A 5 -4.22 -22.31 -25.89
CA HIS A 5 -3.91 -21.07 -25.17
C HIS A 5 -3.39 -20.05 -26.19
N ARG A 6 -4.12 -18.94 -26.37
CA ARG A 6 -3.56 -17.75 -27.03
C ARG A 6 -2.68 -17.01 -26.02
N THR A 7 -1.44 -17.46 -25.90
CA THR A 7 -0.35 -16.57 -25.46
C THR A 7 -0.21 -15.49 -26.53
N LEU A 8 -0.63 -14.26 -26.20
CA LEU A 8 -0.14 -13.09 -26.92
C LEU A 8 1.34 -12.98 -26.53
N GLU A 9 2.21 -13.56 -27.35
CA GLU A 9 3.63 -13.24 -27.33
C GLU A 9 3.76 -11.73 -27.46
N CYS A 10 4.23 -11.08 -26.39
CA CYS A 10 4.48 -9.65 -26.40
C CYS A 10 5.79 -9.44 -27.20
N PRO A 11 5.78 -8.70 -28.31
CA PRO A 11 7.00 -8.51 -29.08
C PRO A 11 8.04 -7.79 -28.22
N VAL A 12 9.27 -8.30 -28.26
CA VAL A 12 10.41 -7.64 -27.60
C VAL A 12 10.70 -6.35 -28.38
N PHE A 13 10.35 -5.20 -27.81
CA PHE A 13 10.60 -3.90 -28.44
C PHE A 13 11.95 -3.36 -27.95
N SER A 14 12.92 -3.24 -28.85
CA SER A 14 14.26 -2.75 -28.54
C SER A 14 14.32 -1.22 -28.42
N GLN A 15 13.42 -0.49 -29.09
CA GLN A 15 13.44 0.98 -29.14
C GLN A 15 12.04 1.62 -29.14
N LEU A 16 11.95 2.86 -28.63
CA LEU A 16 10.72 3.67 -28.60
C LEU A 16 10.89 4.94 -29.45
N LEU A 17 10.08 5.07 -30.50
CA LEU A 17 10.14 6.23 -31.40
C LEU A 17 9.11 7.31 -31.03
N PRO A 18 9.45 8.61 -31.17
CA PRO A 18 8.53 9.69 -30.90
C PRO A 18 7.46 9.82 -31.99
N LYS A 19 6.18 9.99 -31.61
CA LYS A 19 5.10 10.39 -32.53
C LYS A 19 4.88 11.88 -32.43
N LYS A 20 5.09 12.64 -33.52
CA LYS A 20 4.79 14.08 -33.56
C LYS A 20 3.28 14.29 -33.33
N SER A 21 2.90 14.96 -32.24
CA SER A 21 1.49 15.22 -31.91
C SER A 21 1.35 16.48 -31.05
N LYS A 22 0.23 17.20 -31.21
CA LYS A 22 -0.11 18.39 -30.40
C LYS A 22 -0.54 18.07 -28.96
N SER A 23 -0.72 16.79 -28.61
CA SER A 23 -1.20 16.37 -27.29
C SER A 23 -0.04 16.24 -26.28
N ARG A 24 -0.06 17.03 -25.21
CA ARG A 24 0.95 17.00 -24.12
C ARG A 24 1.13 15.61 -23.51
N ALA A 25 0.05 14.85 -23.33
CA ALA A 25 0.15 13.48 -22.82
C ALA A 25 1.02 12.56 -23.72
N ARG A 26 1.08 12.80 -25.04
CA ARG A 26 1.87 11.97 -25.97
C ARG A 26 3.39 12.15 -25.82
N GLU A 27 3.86 13.22 -25.18
CA GLU A 27 5.29 13.42 -24.89
C GLU A 27 5.87 12.31 -24.00
N HIS A 28 5.02 11.70 -23.16
CA HIS A 28 5.37 10.64 -22.23
C HIS A 28 5.20 9.22 -22.77
N PHE A 29 4.85 9.08 -24.06
CA PHE A 29 4.67 7.78 -24.70
C PHE A 29 5.50 7.71 -25.99
N GLY A 30 5.94 6.51 -26.34
CA GLY A 30 6.66 6.21 -27.59
C GLY A 30 5.96 5.10 -28.36
N LEU A 31 6.17 5.05 -29.67
CA LEU A 31 5.73 3.94 -30.49
C LEU A 31 6.76 2.82 -30.42
N PRO A 32 6.33 1.56 -30.25
CA PRO A 32 7.23 0.43 -30.28
C PRO A 32 7.85 0.28 -31.68
N ALA A 33 9.19 0.17 -31.73
CA ALA A 33 9.94 -0.10 -32.95
C ALA A 33 10.81 -1.36 -32.81
N ASN A 34 11.07 -2.03 -33.93
CA ASN A 34 12.00 -3.14 -34.02
C ASN A 34 13.46 -2.66 -34.07
N GLU A 35 14.42 -3.58 -34.11
CA GLU A 35 15.86 -3.28 -34.14
C GLU A 35 16.31 -2.50 -35.38
N SER A 36 15.56 -2.57 -36.48
CA SER A 36 15.79 -1.78 -37.69
C SER A 36 15.12 -0.39 -37.67
N GLY A 37 14.50 0.00 -36.55
CA GLY A 37 13.87 1.31 -36.38
C GLY A 37 12.51 1.46 -37.07
N GLN A 38 11.88 0.36 -37.48
CA GLN A 38 10.54 0.34 -38.07
C GLN A 38 9.48 0.18 -36.99
N ILE A 39 8.40 0.97 -37.09
CA ILE A 39 7.29 0.96 -36.14
C ILE A 39 6.53 -0.37 -36.24
N VAL A 40 6.40 -1.08 -35.12
CA VAL A 40 5.71 -2.37 -35.04
C VAL A 40 4.20 -2.20 -34.95
N SER A 41 3.74 -1.11 -34.32
CA SER A 41 2.31 -0.80 -34.22
C SER A 41 2.07 0.69 -33.97
N GLU A 42 1.16 1.29 -34.73
CA GLU A 42 0.76 2.70 -34.55
C GLU A 42 -0.38 2.90 -33.55
N ASP A 43 -1.11 1.82 -33.22
CA ASP A 43 -2.26 1.80 -32.32
C ASP A 43 -1.89 1.47 -30.87
N ILE A 44 -0.63 1.18 -30.62
CA ILE A 44 -0.07 0.90 -29.30
C ILE A 44 0.98 1.96 -29.00
N ALA A 45 0.78 2.68 -27.89
CA ALA A 45 1.74 3.61 -27.35
C ALA A 45 2.31 3.05 -26.04
N VAL A 46 3.62 3.02 -25.91
CA VAL A 46 4.31 2.52 -24.72
C VAL A 46 4.68 3.67 -23.81
N CYS A 47 4.31 3.59 -22.53
CA CYS A 47 4.65 4.62 -21.55
C CYS A 47 6.17 4.63 -21.29
N LYS A 48 6.79 5.82 -21.33
CA LYS A 48 8.23 5.96 -21.06
C LYS A 48 8.59 5.76 -19.58
N LEU A 49 7.63 5.94 -18.66
CA LEU A 49 7.83 5.86 -17.21
C LEU A 49 7.75 4.42 -16.68
N CYS A 50 6.74 3.65 -17.11
CA CYS A 50 6.52 2.27 -16.63
C CYS A 50 6.67 1.20 -17.71
N ARG A 51 6.94 1.57 -18.96
CA ARG A 51 7.04 0.66 -20.12
C ARG A 51 5.76 -0.14 -20.43
N SER A 52 4.63 0.18 -19.81
CA SER A 52 3.36 -0.48 -20.10
C SER A 52 2.79 -0.05 -21.46
N PRO A 53 2.26 -0.98 -22.26
CA PRO A 53 1.57 -0.66 -23.51
C PRO A 53 0.17 -0.10 -23.24
N VAL A 54 -0.22 0.92 -23.98
CA VAL A 54 -1.52 1.60 -23.90
C VAL A 54 -2.11 1.69 -25.30
N SER A 55 -3.36 1.28 -25.47
CA SER A 55 -4.04 1.45 -26.74
C SER A 55 -4.23 2.93 -27.05
N ALA A 56 -3.69 3.38 -28.18
CA ALA A 56 -3.65 4.76 -28.62
C ALA A 56 -4.12 4.85 -30.08
N LYS A 57 -5.35 4.40 -30.33
CA LYS A 57 -6.00 4.52 -31.64
C LYS A 57 -5.86 5.95 -32.18
N SER A 58 -5.49 6.03 -33.46
CA SER A 58 -5.09 7.27 -34.12
C SER A 58 -6.01 8.46 -33.75
N GLY A 59 -5.41 9.56 -33.29
CA GLY A 59 -6.12 10.80 -32.96
C GLY A 59 -6.46 11.06 -31.48
N THR A 60 -6.77 10.04 -30.65
CA THR A 60 -7.31 10.30 -29.28
C THR A 60 -6.27 10.10 -28.17
N SER A 61 -6.15 11.06 -27.25
CA SER A 61 -5.21 11.00 -26.11
C SER A 61 -5.84 10.57 -24.77
N SER A 62 -7.15 10.32 -24.72
CA SER A 62 -7.90 9.99 -23.50
C SER A 62 -7.36 8.76 -22.76
N ASN A 63 -6.95 7.72 -23.48
CA ASN A 63 -6.36 6.52 -22.88
C ASN A 63 -4.99 6.80 -22.25
N LEU A 64 -4.23 7.72 -22.85
CA LEU A 64 -2.90 8.11 -22.36
C LEU A 64 -3.03 8.96 -21.08
N PHE A 65 -4.00 9.87 -21.04
CA PHE A 65 -4.36 10.60 -19.83
C PHE A 65 -4.90 9.68 -18.74
N GLY A 66 -5.75 8.70 -19.09
CA GLY A 66 -6.23 7.68 -18.15
C GLY A 66 -5.08 6.87 -17.55
N HIS A 67 -4.13 6.43 -18.38
CA HIS A 67 -2.92 5.75 -17.93
C HIS A 67 -2.10 6.61 -16.95
N LEU A 68 -1.82 7.87 -17.32
CA LEU A 68 -1.09 8.78 -16.44
C LEU A 68 -1.84 9.00 -15.13
N ARG A 69 -3.16 9.18 -15.16
CA ARG A 69 -3.99 9.39 -13.96
C ARG A 69 -3.94 8.19 -12.99
N LEU A 70 -3.93 6.98 -13.52
CA LEU A 70 -3.99 5.74 -12.72
C LEU A 70 -2.62 5.25 -12.25
N HIS A 71 -1.57 5.39 -13.08
CA HIS A 71 -0.25 4.82 -12.80
C HIS A 71 0.81 5.88 -12.48
N HIS A 72 0.60 7.14 -12.86
CA HIS A 72 1.57 8.23 -12.69
C HIS A 72 0.89 9.53 -12.21
N PRO A 73 0.21 9.53 -11.04
CA PRO A 73 -0.62 10.65 -10.60
C PRO A 73 0.16 11.97 -10.46
N LEU A 74 1.43 11.90 -10.04
CA LEU A 74 2.33 13.07 -9.98
C LEU A 74 2.56 13.67 -11.37
N LYS A 75 2.88 12.81 -12.36
CA LYS A 75 3.08 13.27 -13.74
C LYS A 75 1.78 13.73 -14.40
N PHE A 76 0.66 13.08 -14.10
CA PHE A 76 -0.65 13.51 -14.57
C PHE A 76 -0.99 14.92 -14.07
N SER A 77 -0.70 15.23 -12.80
CA SER A 77 -0.88 16.57 -12.23
C SER A 77 -0.06 17.64 -12.99
N GLU A 78 1.21 17.36 -13.27
CA GLU A 78 2.10 18.24 -14.05
C GLU A 78 1.63 18.47 -15.50
N VAL A 79 1.07 17.42 -16.13
CA VAL A 79 0.59 17.48 -17.51
C VAL A 79 -0.79 18.15 -17.58
N SER A 80 -1.63 17.99 -16.55
CA SER A 80 -3.00 18.49 -16.47
C SER A 80 -3.10 19.97 -16.06
N ASN A 81 -2.20 20.48 -15.23
CA ASN A 81 -2.30 21.83 -14.68
C ASN A 81 -1.18 22.74 -15.21
N LYS A 82 -1.52 24.00 -15.54
CA LYS A 82 -0.56 25.10 -15.42
C LYS A 82 -1.12 26.10 -14.41
N SER A 83 -0.19 26.64 -13.61
CA SER A 83 -0.30 27.82 -12.72
C SER A 83 -0.67 27.56 -11.25
N LYS A 84 0.33 27.12 -10.47
CA LYS A 84 1.10 27.94 -9.51
C LYS A 84 2.00 27.00 -8.72
N VAL A 85 3.31 27.13 -8.92
CA VAL A 85 4.30 26.50 -8.04
C VAL A 85 4.19 27.23 -6.70
N VAL A 86 3.70 26.53 -5.67
CA VAL A 86 3.95 26.93 -4.28
C VAL A 86 5.00 25.95 -3.78
N THR A 87 6.25 26.40 -3.76
CA THR A 87 7.34 25.69 -3.10
C THR A 87 7.09 25.74 -1.61
N ALA A 88 6.44 24.72 -1.05
CA ALA A 88 6.42 24.53 0.39
C ALA A 88 7.74 23.83 0.78
N THR A 89 8.72 24.62 1.21
CA THR A 89 9.86 24.09 1.98
C THR A 89 9.31 23.51 3.28
N VAL A 90 9.27 22.18 3.38
CA VAL A 90 9.05 21.49 4.64
C VAL A 90 10.37 21.52 5.39
N GLN A 91 10.51 22.44 6.35
CA GLN A 91 11.52 22.30 7.38
C GLN A 91 11.11 21.13 8.27
N TYR A 92 11.89 20.05 8.25
CA TYR A 92 11.79 19.00 9.26
C TYR A 92 12.24 19.59 10.60
N SER A 93 11.30 19.76 11.52
CA SER A 93 11.61 19.87 12.95
C SER A 93 11.52 18.46 13.54
N PRO A 94 12.57 17.94 14.20
CA PRO A 94 12.51 16.66 14.89
C PRO A 94 11.81 16.88 16.23
N PHE A 95 10.55 16.44 16.35
CA PHE A 95 9.88 16.42 17.65
C PHE A 95 9.36 15.02 17.96
N CYS A 96 10.27 14.20 18.50
CA CYS A 96 9.94 13.06 19.33
C CYS A 96 10.71 13.21 20.66
N ALA A 97 10.11 13.89 21.63
CA ALA A 97 10.48 13.75 23.05
C ALA A 97 9.36 14.32 23.93
N ALA A 98 8.90 13.49 24.88
CA ALA A 98 8.11 13.84 26.07
C ALA A 98 6.73 14.48 25.85
N VAL A 99 5.68 13.71 26.13
CA VAL A 99 4.42 14.29 26.66
C VAL A 99 4.36 13.94 28.14
N ASP A 100 4.70 14.94 28.94
CA ASP A 100 4.34 15.04 30.35
C ASP A 100 3.09 15.95 30.48
N GLU A 101 2.31 15.59 31.49
CA GLU A 101 1.17 16.20 32.16
C GLU A 101 0.71 17.65 31.79
N SER A 102 -0.57 17.79 31.40
CA SER A 102 -1.58 18.71 31.98
C SER A 102 -2.72 19.00 30.99
N ILE A 103 -3.94 18.82 31.47
CA ILE A 103 -5.21 19.11 30.80
C ILE A 103 -5.64 20.50 31.26
N ASP A 104 -5.93 21.42 30.33
CA ASP A 104 -6.87 22.52 30.60
C ASP A 104 -7.70 22.83 29.35
N GLU A 105 -9.00 23.01 29.56
CA GLU A 105 -10.08 23.16 28.58
C GLU A 105 -10.39 24.67 28.32
N PRO A 106 -11.42 25.06 27.53
CA PRO A 106 -11.27 25.85 26.31
C PRO A 106 -11.82 27.29 26.43
N GLN A 107 -11.58 28.18 25.44
CA GLN A 107 -12.45 29.35 25.21
C GLN A 107 -12.56 29.77 23.72
N PRO A 108 -13.66 30.45 23.31
CA PRO A 108 -14.17 30.50 21.94
C PRO A 108 -14.03 31.89 21.28
N HIS A 109 -13.75 31.94 19.98
CA HIS A 109 -13.76 33.21 19.23
C HIS A 109 -14.49 33.08 17.88
N SER A 110 -15.74 33.57 17.92
CA SER A 110 -16.45 34.39 16.92
C SER A 110 -16.46 34.00 15.43
N ASN A 111 -17.68 33.78 14.96
CA ASN A 111 -18.13 33.82 13.57
C ASN A 111 -17.88 35.19 12.90
N MET A 112 -17.51 35.19 11.62
CA MET A 112 -17.96 36.22 10.69
C MET A 112 -18.36 35.58 9.35
N ALA A 113 -19.63 35.76 9.01
CA ALA A 113 -20.17 35.58 7.68
C ALA A 113 -20.12 36.93 6.95
N VAL A 114 -19.73 36.93 5.66
CA VAL A 114 -20.20 37.92 4.68
C VAL A 114 -20.37 37.24 3.33
N SER A 115 -21.51 37.56 2.73
CA SER A 115 -22.18 37.08 1.53
C SER A 115 -21.83 37.89 0.26
N GLU A 116 -22.48 37.49 -0.84
CA GLU A 116 -22.76 38.20 -2.11
C GLU A 116 -21.79 37.90 -3.28
N SER A 117 -22.16 37.00 -4.19
CA SER A 117 -23.12 37.12 -5.31
C SER A 117 -22.50 37.76 -6.55
N ASN A 118 -22.29 36.94 -7.58
CA ASN A 118 -22.28 37.43 -8.95
C ASN A 118 -22.91 36.39 -9.88
N GLN A 119 -24.10 36.71 -10.37
CA GLN A 119 -24.80 35.99 -11.42
C GLN A 119 -24.10 36.23 -12.75
N PHE A 120 -23.69 35.16 -13.42
CA PHE A 120 -23.56 35.14 -14.88
C PHE A 120 -24.26 33.89 -15.40
N ASN A 121 -25.40 34.12 -16.06
CA ASN A 121 -26.14 33.11 -16.78
C ASN A 121 -25.39 32.75 -18.06
N PHE A 122 -24.93 31.50 -18.18
CA PHE A 122 -24.61 30.90 -19.47
C PHE A 122 -25.60 29.76 -19.71
N VAL A 123 -26.55 30.01 -20.63
CA VAL A 123 -27.47 28.99 -21.13
C VAL A 123 -26.68 28.12 -22.09
N ASP A 124 -26.17 26.98 -21.62
CA ASP A 124 -25.69 25.93 -22.51
C ASP A 124 -26.68 24.77 -22.51
N ASN A 125 -27.51 24.76 -23.55
CA ASN A 125 -28.56 23.80 -23.78
C ASN A 125 -27.98 22.60 -24.54
N HIS A 126 -26.99 21.93 -23.94
CA HIS A 126 -26.57 20.60 -24.36
C HIS A 126 -27.14 19.58 -23.38
N ARG A 127 -28.17 18.87 -23.83
CA ARG A 127 -28.69 17.65 -23.22
C ARG A 127 -27.61 16.57 -23.26
N HIS A 128 -26.60 16.68 -22.40
CA HIS A 128 -25.79 15.55 -22.03
C HIS A 128 -26.72 14.58 -21.30
N LYS A 129 -27.03 13.44 -21.93
CA LYS A 129 -27.46 12.26 -21.19
C LYS A 129 -26.43 12.09 -20.06
N ARG A 130 -26.79 12.45 -18.83
CA ARG A 130 -26.10 11.95 -17.64
C ARG A 130 -26.18 10.44 -17.75
N GLN A 131 -25.15 9.82 -18.30
CA GLN A 131 -24.90 8.43 -18.01
C GLN A 131 -24.73 8.40 -16.49
N LYS A 132 -25.70 7.84 -15.79
CA LYS A 132 -25.53 7.50 -14.38
C LYS A 132 -24.30 6.61 -14.32
N PHE A 133 -23.17 7.16 -13.88
CA PHE A 133 -22.02 6.36 -13.53
C PHE A 133 -22.43 5.63 -12.23
N THR A 134 -22.96 4.43 -12.38
CA THR A 134 -23.48 3.60 -11.28
C THR A 134 -22.37 2.99 -10.41
N THR A 135 -21.10 3.31 -10.67
CA THR A 135 -19.97 2.63 -10.00
C THR A 135 -19.68 3.15 -8.60
N ASP A 136 -20.22 4.31 -8.20
CA ASP A 136 -19.99 4.87 -6.85
C ASP A 136 -20.66 4.04 -5.74
N PHE A 137 -21.54 3.11 -6.10
CA PHE A 137 -22.18 2.17 -5.18
C PHE A 137 -21.76 0.72 -5.39
N GLN A 138 -20.82 0.45 -6.29
CA GLN A 138 -20.41 -0.93 -6.53
C GLN A 138 -19.48 -1.40 -5.41
N ARG A 139 -19.91 -2.45 -4.69
CA ARG A 139 -19.11 -3.12 -3.66
C ARG A 139 -17.73 -3.48 -4.22
N LEU A 140 -16.70 -3.23 -3.42
CA LEU A 140 -15.34 -3.67 -3.75
C LEU A 140 -15.34 -5.20 -3.91
N ASP A 141 -14.66 -5.72 -4.93
CA ASP A 141 -14.58 -7.17 -5.12
C ASP A 141 -13.91 -7.83 -3.91
N ASP A 142 -14.34 -9.05 -3.60
CA ASP A 142 -13.95 -9.72 -2.35
C ASP A 142 -12.43 -9.98 -2.29
N GLN A 143 -11.79 -10.21 -3.43
CA GLN A 143 -10.34 -10.43 -3.48
C GLN A 143 -9.57 -9.14 -3.16
N THR A 144 -9.97 -8.00 -3.72
CA THR A 144 -9.35 -6.70 -3.38
C THR A 144 -9.64 -6.34 -1.93
N SER A 145 -10.88 -6.54 -1.45
CA SER A 145 -11.25 -6.29 -0.05
C SER A 145 -10.40 -7.12 0.93
N LYS A 146 -10.21 -8.41 0.63
CA LYS A 146 -9.33 -9.30 1.39
C LYS A 146 -7.89 -8.80 1.38
N ARG A 147 -7.33 -8.47 0.21
CA ARG A 147 -5.95 -7.93 0.10
C ARG A 147 -5.78 -6.63 0.88
N THR A 148 -6.78 -5.74 0.86
CA THR A 148 -6.76 -4.51 1.67
C THR A 148 -6.77 -4.84 3.16
N THR A 149 -7.61 -5.79 3.60
CA THR A 149 -7.65 -6.27 4.99
C THR A 149 -6.32 -6.88 5.43
N ASP A 150 -5.70 -7.71 4.58
CA ASP A 150 -4.40 -8.33 4.85
C ASP A 150 -3.29 -7.27 4.99
N SER A 151 -3.32 -6.21 4.15
CA SER A 151 -2.40 -5.08 4.27
C SER A 151 -2.58 -4.29 5.57
N VAL A 152 -3.82 -4.04 5.99
CA VAL A 152 -4.08 -3.39 7.29
C VAL A 152 -3.62 -4.30 8.44
N THR A 153 -3.84 -5.61 8.34
CA THR A 153 -3.37 -6.59 9.34
C THR A 153 -1.86 -6.54 9.48
N LYS A 154 -1.13 -6.55 8.35
CA LYS A 154 0.34 -6.40 8.35
C LYS A 154 0.79 -5.06 8.91
N PHE A 155 0.11 -3.97 8.57
CA PHE A 155 0.40 -2.66 9.16
C PHE A 155 0.28 -2.71 10.68
N LEU A 156 -0.84 -3.23 11.23
CA LEU A 156 -1.03 -3.33 12.68
C LEU A 156 0.09 -4.14 13.37
N VAL A 157 0.49 -5.26 12.77
CA VAL A 157 1.50 -6.16 13.35
C VAL A 157 2.92 -5.62 13.19
N CYS A 158 3.32 -5.20 11.99
CA CYS A 158 4.70 -4.82 11.70
C CYS A 158 5.16 -3.55 12.42
N ILE A 159 4.23 -2.65 12.75
CA ILE A 159 4.53 -1.45 13.54
C ILE A 159 3.85 -1.47 14.92
N MET A 160 3.48 -2.67 15.40
CA MET A 160 3.00 -2.93 16.77
C MET A 160 1.90 -1.97 17.23
N GLN A 161 0.93 -1.68 16.37
CA GLN A 161 -0.16 -0.76 16.69
C GLN A 161 -1.26 -1.46 17.49
N PRO A 162 -1.90 -0.73 18.43
CA PRO A 162 -3.01 -1.29 19.18
C PRO A 162 -4.21 -1.54 18.26
N TYR A 163 -4.93 -2.63 18.49
CA TYR A 163 -6.05 -3.02 17.63
C TYR A 163 -7.23 -2.04 17.64
N ASN A 164 -7.32 -1.16 18.64
CA ASN A 164 -8.36 -0.12 18.67
C ASN A 164 -8.11 0.99 17.64
N LEU A 165 -6.92 1.06 17.02
CA LEU A 165 -6.59 2.04 15.98
C LEU A 165 -7.58 2.00 14.81
N VAL A 166 -8.02 0.81 14.42
CA VAL A 166 -8.96 0.63 13.28
C VAL A 166 -10.36 1.18 13.55
N ASP A 167 -10.70 1.39 14.82
CA ASP A 167 -11.98 1.99 15.22
C ASP A 167 -11.86 3.51 15.42
N ARG A 168 -10.65 4.09 15.34
CA ARG A 168 -10.44 5.54 15.52
C ARG A 168 -10.97 6.30 14.31
N LYS A 169 -11.67 7.41 14.57
CA LYS A 169 -12.31 8.23 13.52
C LYS A 169 -11.32 8.72 12.48
N GLU A 170 -10.10 9.07 12.89
CA GLU A 170 -9.04 9.58 12.01
C GLU A 170 -8.57 8.49 11.05
N PHE A 171 -8.37 7.27 11.56
CA PHE A 171 -7.97 6.12 10.75
C PHE A 171 -9.07 5.71 9.79
N LEU A 172 -10.32 5.63 10.26
CA LEU A 172 -11.49 5.34 9.44
C LEU A 172 -11.65 6.38 8.31
N ASN A 173 -11.50 7.66 8.63
CA ASN A 173 -11.56 8.73 7.64
C ASN A 173 -10.44 8.60 6.61
N MET A 174 -9.20 8.35 7.04
CA MET A 174 -8.08 8.11 6.15
C MET A 174 -8.37 6.94 5.19
N VAL A 175 -8.81 5.79 5.71
CA VAL A 175 -9.13 4.62 4.89
C VAL A 175 -10.27 4.93 3.92
N LYS A 176 -11.28 5.68 4.34
CA LYS A 176 -12.40 6.10 3.48
C LYS A 176 -11.97 7.05 2.37
N VAL A 177 -11.03 7.97 2.63
CA VAL A 177 -10.44 8.85 1.61
C VAL A 177 -9.61 8.05 0.61
N LEU A 178 -8.81 7.10 1.10
CA LEU A 178 -7.96 6.25 0.26
C LEU A 178 -8.78 5.29 -0.61
N ASN A 179 -9.84 4.70 -0.06
CA ASN A 179 -10.73 3.81 -0.77
C ASN A 179 -12.16 3.86 -0.20
N PRO A 180 -13.03 4.71 -0.78
CA PRO A 180 -14.41 4.87 -0.29
C PRO A 180 -15.28 3.61 -0.36
N ARG A 181 -14.87 2.62 -1.18
CA ARG A 181 -15.63 1.38 -1.41
C ARG A 181 -15.22 0.25 -0.46
N TYR A 182 -14.13 0.42 0.28
CA TYR A 182 -13.65 -0.57 1.23
C TYR A 182 -14.32 -0.36 2.60
N SER A 183 -14.94 -1.42 3.11
CA SER A 183 -15.46 -1.43 4.48
C SER A 183 -14.42 -2.04 5.39
N LEU A 184 -13.78 -1.21 6.22
CA LEU A 184 -12.79 -1.66 7.18
C LEU A 184 -13.45 -2.56 8.26
N PRO A 185 -12.93 -3.78 8.49
CA PRO A 185 -13.39 -4.60 9.61
C PRO A 185 -13.10 -3.93 10.96
N GLY A 186 -13.95 -4.17 11.96
CA GLY A 186 -13.70 -3.65 13.30
C GLY A 186 -12.58 -4.39 14.04
N ARG A 187 -12.10 -3.81 15.14
CA ARG A 187 -11.08 -4.40 16.04
C ARG A 187 -11.27 -5.88 16.37
N LYS A 188 -12.51 -6.35 16.60
CA LYS A 188 -12.80 -7.76 16.91
C LYS A 188 -12.31 -8.70 15.80
N HIS A 189 -12.47 -8.30 14.54
CA HIS A 189 -12.02 -9.10 13.40
C HIS A 189 -10.49 -9.23 13.38
N PHE A 190 -9.76 -8.13 13.61
CA PHE A 190 -8.30 -8.18 13.64
C PHE A 190 -7.79 -9.02 14.83
N THR A 191 -8.40 -8.85 16.00
CA THR A 191 -8.01 -9.56 17.23
C THR A 191 -8.29 -11.07 17.14
N ALA A 192 -9.48 -11.46 16.68
CA ALA A 192 -9.95 -12.84 16.76
C ALA A 192 -9.77 -13.63 15.45
N THR A 193 -9.43 -12.97 14.33
CA THR A 193 -9.39 -13.63 13.02
C THR A 193 -8.14 -13.27 12.24
N ALA A 194 -7.96 -12.01 11.85
CA ALA A 194 -6.93 -11.65 10.87
C ALA A 194 -5.51 -11.82 11.42
N VAL A 195 -5.24 -11.33 12.64
CA VAL A 195 -3.92 -11.47 13.27
C VAL A 195 -3.62 -12.91 13.67
N PRO A 196 -4.52 -13.67 14.32
CA PRO A 196 -4.28 -15.09 14.60
C PRO A 196 -4.03 -15.92 13.33
N LYS A 197 -4.75 -15.63 12.24
CA LYS A 197 -4.52 -16.28 10.95
C LYS A 197 -3.11 -15.98 10.41
N LEU A 198 -2.71 -14.70 10.39
CA LEU A 198 -1.37 -14.30 9.97
C LEU A 198 -0.28 -14.94 10.83
N TYR A 199 -0.48 -15.00 12.14
CA TYR A 199 0.43 -15.70 13.06
C TYR A 199 0.62 -17.17 12.67
N ASN A 200 -0.49 -17.90 12.44
CA ASN A 200 -0.42 -19.30 12.03
C ASN A 200 0.30 -19.47 10.68
N GLU A 201 0.01 -18.60 9.69
CA GLU A 201 0.70 -18.61 8.40
C GLU A 201 2.22 -18.41 8.55
N VAL A 202 2.64 -17.45 9.38
CA VAL A 202 4.06 -17.17 9.64
C VAL A 202 4.72 -18.32 10.42
N ARG A 203 4.05 -18.84 11.45
CA ARG A 203 4.51 -19.98 12.24
C ARG A 203 4.73 -21.22 11.36
N ASP A 204 3.77 -21.53 10.51
CA ASP A 204 3.84 -22.70 9.64
C ASP A 204 4.95 -22.53 8.58
N LYS A 205 5.16 -21.30 8.08
CA LYS A 205 6.31 -20.97 7.23
C LYS A 205 7.64 -21.19 7.95
N ILE A 206 7.81 -20.68 9.17
CA ILE A 206 9.03 -20.88 9.98
C ILE A 206 9.26 -22.38 10.21
N ARG A 207 8.20 -23.14 10.54
CA ARG A 207 8.29 -24.59 10.70
C ARG A 207 8.78 -25.30 9.43
N GLN A 208 8.26 -24.91 8.27
CA GLN A 208 8.71 -25.44 6.98
C GLN A 208 10.17 -25.08 6.72
N GLU A 209 10.58 -23.82 6.91
CA GLU A 209 11.98 -23.41 6.75
C GLU A 209 12.91 -24.23 7.66
N LEU A 210 12.58 -24.37 8.95
CA LEU A 210 13.37 -25.16 9.90
C LEU A 210 13.41 -26.65 9.57
N SER A 211 12.37 -27.22 8.95
CA SER A 211 12.34 -28.64 8.56
C SER A 211 13.38 -29.00 7.48
N LEU A 212 13.87 -28.00 6.74
CA LEU A 212 14.87 -28.15 5.70
C LEU A 212 16.31 -28.01 6.23
N ILE A 213 16.49 -27.56 7.48
CA ILE A 213 17.80 -27.28 8.06
C ILE A 213 18.28 -28.49 8.87
N ASN A 214 19.59 -28.77 8.81
CA ASN A 214 20.20 -29.75 9.69
C ASN A 214 20.11 -29.26 11.15
N LYS A 215 19.53 -30.08 12.03
CA LYS A 215 19.33 -29.76 13.44
C LYS A 215 20.65 -29.48 14.18
N ASP A 216 21.76 -30.05 13.73
CA ASP A 216 23.08 -29.83 14.34
C ASP A 216 23.73 -28.49 13.94
N THR A 217 23.07 -27.72 13.05
CA THR A 217 23.57 -26.45 12.51
C THR A 217 22.76 -25.24 12.96
N ILE A 218 21.81 -25.42 13.87
CA ILE A 218 21.04 -24.31 14.46
C ILE A 218 21.68 -23.87 15.78
N SER A 219 21.49 -22.60 16.11
CA SER A 219 21.80 -22.06 17.42
C SER A 219 20.51 -21.52 18.06
N VAL A 220 20.38 -21.68 19.37
CA VAL A 220 19.24 -21.17 20.13
C VAL A 220 19.76 -20.19 21.17
N THR A 221 19.14 -19.03 21.24
CA THR A 221 19.35 -18.06 22.31
C THR A 221 18.10 -17.93 23.15
N THR A 222 18.30 -17.63 24.42
CA THR A 222 17.22 -17.39 25.38
C THR A 222 17.50 -16.09 26.10
N ASP A 223 16.47 -15.26 26.25
CA ASP A 223 16.53 -13.98 26.95
C ASP A 223 15.44 -13.94 28.02
N CYS A 224 15.81 -13.61 29.26
CA CYS A 224 14.89 -13.46 30.38
C CYS A 224 14.89 -12.00 30.80
N TRP A 225 13.71 -11.38 30.78
CA TRP A 225 13.56 -9.95 31.04
C TRP A 225 12.30 -9.67 31.84
N THR A 226 12.31 -8.58 32.60
CA THR A 226 11.13 -8.12 33.34
C THR A 226 10.59 -6.87 32.66
N SER A 227 9.30 -6.85 32.35
CA SER A 227 8.65 -5.69 31.74
C SER A 227 8.55 -4.52 32.70
N ILE A 228 8.22 -3.34 32.18
CA ILE A 228 7.92 -2.15 32.99
C ILE A 228 6.75 -2.34 33.95
N ALA A 229 5.88 -3.32 33.70
CA ALA A 229 4.78 -3.71 34.58
C ALA A 229 5.22 -4.71 35.67
N ASN A 230 6.53 -4.89 35.86
CA ASN A 230 7.13 -5.87 36.77
C ASN A 230 6.71 -7.31 36.48
N THR A 231 6.46 -7.61 35.21
CA THR A 231 6.02 -8.93 34.74
C THR A 231 7.18 -9.65 34.06
N PRO A 232 7.61 -10.83 34.53
CA PRO A 232 8.75 -11.57 33.98
C PRO A 232 8.37 -12.33 32.70
N TYR A 233 9.31 -12.34 31.75
CA TYR A 233 9.17 -13.00 30.45
C TYR A 233 10.44 -13.75 30.08
N ILE A 234 10.26 -14.82 29.32
CA ILE A 234 11.33 -15.57 28.66
C ILE A 234 11.05 -15.61 27.15
N THR A 235 12.10 -15.37 26.37
CA THR A 235 12.07 -15.42 24.91
C THR A 235 13.03 -16.49 24.42
N ILE A 236 12.59 -17.35 23.50
CA ILE A 236 13.44 -18.31 22.78
C ILE A 236 13.56 -17.85 21.33
N THR A 237 14.78 -17.65 20.85
CA THR A 237 15.08 -17.31 19.45
C THR A 237 15.96 -18.38 18.83
N VAL A 238 15.58 -18.88 17.66
CA VAL A 238 16.43 -19.76 16.86
C VAL A 238 17.16 -18.95 15.81
N HIS A 239 18.42 -19.30 15.57
CA HIS A 239 19.30 -18.75 14.54
C HIS A 239 19.75 -19.90 13.64
N PHE A 240 19.66 -19.72 12.33
CA PHE A 240 20.01 -20.74 11.35
C PHE A 240 20.44 -20.12 10.03
N ILE A 241 21.22 -20.86 9.25
CA ILE A 241 21.63 -20.47 7.89
C ILE A 241 20.73 -21.21 6.90
N THR A 242 20.10 -20.50 5.97
CA THR A 242 19.26 -21.13 4.93
C THR A 242 20.08 -21.81 3.84
N LEU A 243 19.41 -22.56 2.97
CA LEU A 243 20.03 -23.18 1.79
C LEU A 243 20.64 -22.14 0.83
N GLU A 244 20.10 -20.93 0.82
CA GLU A 244 20.61 -19.78 0.07
C GLU A 244 21.77 -19.06 0.80
N TRP A 245 22.35 -19.69 1.83
CA TRP A 245 23.43 -19.15 2.65
C TRP A 245 23.04 -17.84 3.38
N ALA A 246 21.76 -17.65 3.70
CA ALA A 246 21.32 -16.45 4.43
C ALA A 246 21.19 -16.74 5.93
N LEU A 247 21.83 -15.93 6.78
CA LEU A 247 21.58 -15.98 8.22
C LEU A 247 20.17 -15.47 8.51
N LYS A 248 19.35 -16.30 9.16
CA LYS A 248 18.01 -15.95 9.62
C LYS A 248 17.87 -16.20 11.11
N SER A 249 16.95 -15.45 11.73
CA SER A 249 16.55 -15.62 13.12
C SER A 249 15.03 -15.61 13.22
N ALA A 250 14.46 -16.40 14.13
CA ALA A 250 13.04 -16.43 14.40
C ALA A 250 12.76 -16.59 15.90
N CYS A 251 11.86 -15.75 16.43
CA CYS A 251 11.33 -15.93 17.78
C CYS A 251 10.37 -17.12 17.80
N LEU A 252 10.70 -18.16 18.57
CA LEU A 252 9.91 -19.37 18.71
C LEU A 252 8.90 -19.26 19.85
N ALA A 253 9.30 -18.59 20.93
CA ALA A 253 8.45 -18.36 22.09
C ALA A 253 8.80 -17.00 22.71
N CYS A 254 7.78 -16.30 23.19
CA CYS A 254 7.90 -15.18 24.11
C CYS A 254 6.71 -15.33 25.06
N ALA A 255 6.98 -15.73 26.30
CA ALA A 255 5.93 -16.10 27.24
C ALA A 255 6.26 -15.59 28.64
N HIS A 256 5.19 -15.49 29.43
CA HIS A 256 5.28 -15.22 30.85
C HIS A 256 6.13 -16.27 31.55
N PHE A 257 6.99 -15.86 32.46
CA PHE A 257 7.88 -16.75 33.19
C PHE A 257 7.82 -16.47 34.69
N ASP A 258 6.87 -17.10 35.37
CA ASP A 258 6.54 -16.88 36.80
C ASP A 258 7.55 -17.47 37.80
N ASP A 259 8.67 -17.97 37.33
CA ASP A 259 9.69 -18.63 38.14
C ASP A 259 10.94 -17.75 38.29
N ASP A 260 11.76 -18.05 39.30
CA ASP A 260 13.08 -17.43 39.43
C ASP A 260 13.91 -17.68 38.16
N HIS A 261 14.57 -16.62 37.66
CA HIS A 261 15.46 -16.62 36.48
C HIS A 261 16.78 -17.37 36.73
N ASN A 262 16.70 -18.62 37.19
CA ASN A 262 17.84 -19.53 37.37
C ASN A 262 17.83 -20.63 36.30
N GLY A 263 19.00 -21.22 36.05
CA GLY A 263 19.15 -22.23 35.00
C GLY A 263 18.27 -23.47 35.15
N LYS A 264 17.86 -23.84 36.38
CA LYS A 264 17.00 -25.01 36.61
C LYS A 264 15.56 -24.76 36.15
N ASN A 265 15.04 -23.55 36.36
CA ASN A 265 13.68 -23.20 35.95
C ASN A 265 13.64 -22.93 34.45
N MET A 266 14.66 -22.26 33.90
CA MET A 266 14.77 -22.03 32.46
C MET A 266 14.81 -23.33 31.66
N LEU A 267 15.45 -24.39 32.16
CA LEU A 267 15.52 -25.69 31.48
C LEU A 267 14.13 -26.36 31.33
N LYS A 268 13.17 -26.02 32.19
CA LYS A 268 11.82 -26.62 32.15
C LYS A 268 10.91 -25.96 31.10
N PHE A 269 11.28 -24.77 30.67
CA PHE A 269 10.52 -23.97 29.71
C PHE A 269 10.80 -24.42 28.28
#